data_AF-A0A1W2EDQ0-F1
#
_entry.id   AF-A0A1W2EDQ0-F1
#
_cell.length_a   1.000
_cell.length_b   1.000
_cell.length_c   1.000
_cell.angle_alpha   90.00
_cell.angle_beta   90.00
_cell.angle_gamma   90.00
#
_symmetry.space_group_name_H-M   'P 1'
#
loop_
_entity.id
_entity.type
_entity.pdbx_description
1 polymer ?
#
loop_
_entity_poly.entity_id
_entity_poly.type
_entity_poly.pdbx_seq_one_letter_code
_entity_poly.pdbx_strand_id
1 'polypeptide(L)'
;MPFKYLLLSICVFLCTVATAQEIDCGKVLDTEPYFVKHKTSEKDSLLKRDIAILKHCGNFESIDSVFLKGSMLGTLLLDQVRIGKPATYRTLIDYFNDYKKTIAYKDFVKGLLLYRELAQKKINMANWDTDKELFVRMGFTAVDLDDFKSFLTNLAGQDLTYRAALTKYMSEIEAMRIDK
;
A
#
# COMPACT_ATOMS: atom_id res chain seq x y z
N MET A 1 -41.50 47.65 2.00
CA MET A 1 -40.16 47.31 2.56
C MET A 1 -40.39 46.77 3.96
N PRO A 2 -39.73 45.74 4.51
CA PRO A 2 -38.82 44.73 3.93
C PRO A 2 -39.12 43.32 4.52
N PHE A 3 -40.09 42.56 4.01
CA PHE A 3 -40.35 41.18 4.51
C PHE A 3 -39.74 40.08 3.62
N LYS A 4 -39.23 40.43 2.43
CA LYS A 4 -38.66 39.49 1.46
C LYS A 4 -37.19 39.10 1.70
N TYR A 5 -36.50 39.79 2.60
CA TYR A 5 -35.09 39.50 2.90
C TYR A 5 -34.88 38.64 4.15
N LEU A 6 -35.94 38.41 4.96
CA LEU A 6 -35.81 37.65 6.20
C LEU A 6 -35.68 36.14 5.97
N LEU A 7 -36.22 35.62 4.86
CA LEU A 7 -36.16 34.19 4.52
C LEU A 7 -34.85 33.77 3.84
N LEU A 8 -34.02 34.70 3.38
CA LEU A 8 -32.73 34.38 2.75
C LEU A 8 -31.57 34.29 3.76
N SER A 9 -31.77 34.69 5.02
CA SER A 9 -30.70 34.74 6.03
C SER A 9 -30.61 33.49 6.90
N ILE A 10 -31.57 32.55 6.82
CA ILE A 10 -31.64 31.38 7.73
C ILE A 10 -31.06 30.10 7.08
N CYS A 11 -30.78 30.10 5.77
CA CYS A 11 -30.17 28.93 5.10
C CYS A 11 -28.64 28.84 5.20
N VAL A 12 -27.95 29.81 5.82
CA VAL A 12 -26.47 29.82 5.92
C VAL A 12 -25.96 29.21 7.25
N PHE A 13 -26.85 28.87 8.18
CA PHE A 13 -26.48 28.35 9.51
C PHE A 13 -26.58 26.82 9.66
N LEU A 14 -26.66 26.09 8.55
CA LEU A 14 -26.55 24.62 8.53
C LEU A 14 -25.24 24.16 7.87
N CYS A 15 -24.15 24.93 8.04
CA CYS A 15 -22.82 24.35 8.07
C CYS A 15 -22.72 23.48 9.32
N THR A 16 -23.32 22.29 9.27
CA THR A 16 -23.06 21.23 10.22
C THR A 16 -21.56 21.01 10.24
N VAL A 17 -20.96 21.42 11.35
CA VAL A 17 -19.60 21.07 11.73
C VAL A 17 -19.54 19.55 11.67
N ALA A 18 -18.98 19.00 10.60
CA ALA A 18 -18.57 17.60 10.58
C ALA A 18 -17.43 17.51 11.60
N THR A 19 -17.78 17.26 12.86
CA THR A 19 -16.77 16.96 13.88
C THR A 19 -16.12 15.67 13.45
N ALA A 20 -14.92 15.76 12.86
CA ALA A 20 -14.03 14.63 12.77
C ALA A 20 -13.90 14.09 14.21
N GLN A 21 -14.39 12.88 14.45
CA GLN A 21 -14.32 12.25 15.76
C GLN A 21 -12.83 12.11 16.09
N GLU A 22 -12.36 12.90 17.06
CA GLU A 22 -10.97 12.87 17.49
C GLU A 22 -10.68 11.49 18.08
N ILE A 23 -9.66 10.81 17.53
CA ILE A 23 -9.30 9.45 17.94
C ILE A 23 -8.44 9.55 19.20
N ASP A 24 -9.01 9.20 20.34
CA ASP A 24 -8.28 9.10 21.60
C ASP A 24 -7.48 7.78 21.67
N CYS A 25 -6.20 7.85 21.32
CA CYS A 25 -5.30 6.71 21.33
C CYS A 25 -5.20 6.03 22.70
N GLY A 26 -5.29 6.79 23.80
CA GLY A 26 -5.22 6.24 25.15
C GLY A 26 -6.38 5.30 25.47
N LYS A 27 -7.54 5.52 24.85
CA LYS A 27 -8.74 4.69 25.05
C LYS A 27 -8.89 3.55 24.05
N VAL A 28 -8.39 3.71 22.82
CA VAL A 28 -8.67 2.76 21.74
C VAL A 28 -7.58 1.71 21.56
N LEU A 29 -6.33 1.98 21.93
CA LEU A 29 -5.20 1.12 21.59
C LEU A 29 -5.31 -0.30 22.15
N ASP A 30 -5.92 -0.45 23.33
CA ASP A 30 -6.09 -1.74 24.02
C ASP A 30 -7.41 -2.45 23.65
N THR A 31 -8.10 -1.97 22.62
CA THR A 31 -9.33 -2.59 22.10
C THR A 31 -9.04 -3.47 20.89
N GLU A 32 -9.93 -4.45 20.67
CA GLU A 32 -9.85 -5.38 19.55
C GLU A 32 -10.35 -4.71 18.24
N PRO A 33 -9.59 -4.76 17.14
CA PRO A 33 -10.01 -4.19 15.86
C PRO A 33 -11.23 -4.89 15.24
N TYR A 34 -12.04 -4.16 14.48
CA TYR A 34 -13.23 -4.72 13.84
C TYR A 34 -12.89 -5.85 12.85
N PHE A 35 -11.79 -5.72 12.09
CA PHE A 35 -11.36 -6.73 11.12
C PHE A 35 -11.00 -8.10 11.71
N VAL A 36 -10.91 -8.24 13.03
CA VAL A 36 -10.62 -9.53 13.69
C VAL A 36 -11.83 -10.47 13.65
N LYS A 37 -13.04 -9.94 13.89
CA LYS A 37 -14.26 -10.75 13.98
C LYS A 37 -15.06 -10.80 12.67
N HIS A 38 -14.66 -10.01 11.68
CA HIS A 38 -15.46 -9.79 10.49
C HIS A 38 -14.63 -9.98 9.23
N LYS A 39 -15.20 -10.67 8.26
CA LYS A 39 -14.63 -10.74 6.91
C LYS A 39 -14.78 -9.36 6.27
N THR A 40 -13.71 -8.59 6.25
CA THR A 40 -13.71 -7.22 5.74
C THR A 40 -13.43 -7.20 4.23
N SER A 41 -14.06 -6.25 3.53
CA SER A 41 -13.69 -5.86 2.17
C SER A 41 -13.10 -4.46 2.19
N GLU A 42 -12.32 -4.07 1.18
CA GLU A 42 -11.72 -2.72 1.12
C GLU A 42 -12.78 -1.59 1.11
N LYS A 43 -14.03 -1.90 0.76
CA LYS A 43 -15.15 -0.95 0.76
C LYS A 43 -15.81 -0.79 2.13
N ASP A 44 -15.49 -1.66 3.09
CA ASP A 44 -16.08 -1.67 4.42
C ASP A 44 -15.68 -0.42 5.22
N SER A 45 -16.67 0.39 5.62
CA SER A 45 -16.48 1.60 6.42
C SER A 45 -15.85 1.33 7.78
N LEU A 46 -16.07 0.15 8.36
CA LEU A 46 -15.53 -0.22 9.66
C LEU A 46 -14.06 -0.61 9.56
N LEU A 47 -13.65 -1.28 8.47
CA LEU A 47 -12.23 -1.47 8.16
C LEU A 47 -11.53 -0.12 7.94
N LYS A 48 -12.17 0.85 7.27
CA LYS A 48 -11.61 2.19 7.10
C LYS A 48 -11.38 2.89 8.44
N ARG A 49 -12.27 2.68 9.41
CA ARG A 49 -12.11 3.19 10.77
C ARG A 49 -10.92 2.53 11.46
N ASP A 50 -10.77 1.21 11.37
CA ASP A 50 -9.60 0.50 11.92
C ASP A 50 -8.29 1.04 11.33
N ILE A 51 -8.24 1.22 10.02
CA ILE A 51 -7.07 1.80 9.32
C ILE A 51 -6.80 3.23 9.79
N ALA A 52 -7.85 4.04 10.01
CA ALA A 52 -7.70 5.40 10.52
C ALA A 52 -7.12 5.42 11.93
N ILE A 53 -7.58 4.53 12.82
CA ILE A 53 -7.02 4.37 14.18
C ILE A 53 -5.55 3.98 14.11
N LEU A 54 -5.22 2.97 13.30
CA LEU A 54 -3.83 2.53 13.12
C LEU A 54 -2.96 3.69 12.62
N LYS A 55 -3.36 4.38 11.56
CA LYS A 55 -2.61 5.53 11.02
C LYS A 55 -2.42 6.64 12.04
N HIS A 56 -3.47 6.99 12.77
CA HIS A 56 -3.44 8.07 13.74
C HIS A 56 -2.57 7.75 14.95
N CYS A 57 -2.71 6.54 15.52
CA CYS A 57 -2.04 6.16 16.76
C CYS A 57 -0.70 5.45 16.57
N GLY A 58 -0.41 4.93 15.38
CA GLY A 58 0.76 4.09 15.11
C GLY A 58 1.92 4.79 14.39
N ASN A 59 1.81 6.09 14.11
CA ASN A 59 2.84 6.88 13.41
C ASN A 59 3.35 6.18 12.13
N PHE A 60 2.42 5.74 11.28
CA PHE A 60 2.74 5.11 10.02
C PHE A 60 3.13 6.16 8.98
N GLU A 61 4.28 5.98 8.35
CA GLU A 61 4.72 6.77 7.21
C GLU A 61 3.90 6.39 5.96
N SER A 62 3.92 7.25 4.94
CA SER A 62 3.23 6.99 3.67
C SER A 62 3.62 5.64 3.05
N ILE A 63 4.89 5.24 3.19
CA ILE A 63 5.39 3.97 2.67
C ILE A 63 4.80 2.74 3.38
N ASP A 64 4.43 2.86 4.65
CA ASP A 64 3.87 1.77 5.45
C ASP A 64 2.42 1.43 5.07
N SER A 65 1.74 2.33 4.36
CA SER A 65 0.34 2.16 3.98
C SER A 65 0.08 0.87 3.19
N VAL A 66 1.10 0.32 2.54
CA VAL A 66 1.07 -0.97 1.84
C VAL A 66 0.72 -2.14 2.77
N PHE A 67 1.05 -2.04 4.05
CA PHE A 67 0.74 -3.05 5.06
C PHE A 67 -0.67 -2.91 5.64
N LEU A 68 -1.32 -1.75 5.46
CA LEU A 68 -2.62 -1.44 6.05
C LEU A 68 -3.80 -1.97 5.21
N LYS A 69 -3.66 -3.18 4.67
CA LYS A 69 -4.73 -3.92 3.98
C LYS A 69 -5.37 -4.90 4.95
N GLY A 70 -6.70 -5.01 4.94
CA GLY A 70 -7.45 -5.83 5.90
C GLY A 70 -6.94 -7.27 6.02
N SER A 71 -6.63 -7.93 4.90
CA SER A 71 -6.07 -9.28 4.90
C SER A 71 -4.69 -9.37 5.53
N MET A 72 -3.80 -8.41 5.25
CA MET A 72 -2.46 -8.35 5.85
C MET A 72 -2.57 -8.11 7.36
N LEU A 73 -3.38 -7.13 7.77
CA LEU A 73 -3.61 -6.81 9.18
C LEU A 73 -4.16 -8.01 9.96
N GLY A 74 -5.12 -8.72 9.36
CA GLY A 74 -5.69 -9.94 9.95
C GLY A 74 -4.65 -11.04 10.15
N THR A 75 -3.85 -11.33 9.12
CA THR A 75 -2.77 -12.34 9.20
C THR A 75 -1.73 -11.97 10.26
N LEU A 76 -1.24 -10.74 10.25
CA LEU A 76 -0.23 -10.28 11.20
C LEU A 76 -0.72 -10.34 12.64
N LEU A 77 -1.95 -9.90 12.90
CA LEU A 77 -2.51 -9.95 14.24
C LEU A 77 -2.74 -11.40 14.69
N LEU A 78 -3.21 -12.27 13.79
CA LEU A 78 -3.36 -13.71 14.08
C LEU A 78 -2.01 -14.34 14.48
N ASP A 79 -0.93 -14.01 13.79
CA ASP A 79 0.40 -14.52 14.12
C ASP A 79 0.89 -14.00 15.49
N GLN A 80 0.60 -12.74 15.83
CA GLN A 80 0.89 -12.22 17.18
C GLN A 80 0.06 -12.92 18.27
N VAL A 81 -1.21 -13.22 17.99
CA VAL A 81 -2.08 -13.95 18.92
C VAL A 81 -1.60 -15.38 19.15
N ARG A 82 -1.13 -16.05 18.10
CA ARG A 82 -0.57 -17.41 18.20
C ARG A 82 0.66 -17.51 19.10
N ILE A 83 1.41 -16.41 19.24
CA ILE A 83 2.56 -16.33 20.17
C ILE A 83 2.16 -15.75 21.54
N GLY A 84 0.86 -15.68 21.84
CA GLY A 84 0.33 -15.32 23.16
C GLY A 84 0.07 -13.83 23.40
N LYS A 85 0.15 -12.97 22.38
CA LYS A 85 -0.20 -11.54 22.52
C LYS A 85 -1.72 -11.31 22.37
N PRO A 86 -2.28 -10.26 22.98
CA PRO A 86 -3.70 -9.94 22.82
C PRO A 86 -4.02 -9.41 21.42
N ALA A 87 -5.24 -9.63 20.94
CA ALA A 87 -5.67 -9.16 19.62
C ALA A 87 -6.04 -7.66 19.64
N THR A 88 -5.07 -6.75 19.76
CA THR A 88 -5.33 -5.29 19.93
C THR A 88 -4.67 -4.42 18.87
N TYR A 89 -5.11 -3.18 18.71
CA TYR A 89 -4.40 -2.19 17.88
C TYR A 89 -2.97 -1.97 18.35
N ARG A 90 -2.74 -1.92 19.68
CA ARG A 90 -1.41 -1.79 20.27
C ARG A 90 -0.48 -2.89 19.80
N THR A 91 -0.96 -4.14 19.81
CA THR A 91 -0.16 -5.29 19.37
C THR A 91 0.32 -5.17 17.92
N LEU A 92 -0.53 -4.68 17.01
CA LEU A 92 -0.11 -4.41 15.63
C LEU A 92 0.87 -3.24 15.54
N ILE A 93 0.62 -2.16 16.26
CA ILE A 93 1.49 -0.98 16.26
C ILE A 93 2.89 -1.34 16.78
N ASP A 94 2.96 -2.09 17.89
CA ASP A 94 4.22 -2.55 18.46
C ASP A 94 4.96 -3.49 17.48
N TYR A 95 4.23 -4.41 16.84
CA TYR A 95 4.80 -5.27 15.80
C TYR A 95 5.43 -4.45 14.67
N PHE A 96 4.73 -3.44 14.14
CA PHE A 96 5.27 -2.59 13.07
C PHE A 96 6.44 -1.75 13.55
N ASN A 97 6.38 -1.20 14.75
CA ASN A 97 7.48 -0.44 15.35
C ASN A 97 8.76 -1.29 15.47
N ASP A 98 8.61 -2.57 15.80
CA ASP A 98 9.75 -3.49 15.85
C ASP A 98 10.21 -3.93 14.46
N TYR A 99 9.27 -4.25 13.55
CA TYR A 99 9.58 -4.62 12.18
C TYR A 99 10.37 -3.51 11.46
N LYS A 100 9.99 -2.23 11.65
CA LYS A 100 10.68 -1.07 11.10
C LYS A 100 12.17 -0.98 11.46
N LYS A 101 12.58 -1.58 12.58
CA LYS A 101 13.98 -1.60 13.03
C LYS A 101 14.81 -2.67 12.31
N THR A 102 14.17 -3.61 11.62
CA THR A 102 14.84 -4.78 11.00
C THR A 102 15.48 -4.44 9.65
N ILE A 103 16.44 -5.27 9.23
CA ILE A 103 17.01 -5.23 7.87
C ILE A 103 15.93 -5.57 6.83
N ALA A 104 15.05 -6.53 7.13
CA ALA A 104 13.97 -6.94 6.24
C ALA A 104 13.04 -5.76 5.87
N TYR A 105 12.74 -4.85 6.80
CA TYR A 105 11.98 -3.64 6.49
C TYR A 105 12.74 -2.69 5.57
N LYS A 106 14.05 -2.51 5.81
CA LYS A 106 14.90 -1.66 4.95
C LYS A 106 14.96 -2.19 3.52
N ASP A 107 15.12 -3.50 3.37
CA ASP A 107 15.14 -4.16 2.06
C ASP A 107 13.77 -4.07 1.38
N PHE A 108 12.68 -4.25 2.13
CA PHE A 108 11.31 -4.04 1.64
C PHE A 108 11.10 -2.62 1.11
N VAL A 109 11.48 -1.59 1.89
CA VAL A 109 11.38 -0.19 1.48
C VAL A 109 12.19 0.07 0.21
N LYS A 110 13.43 -0.43 0.15
CA LYS A 110 14.29 -0.31 -1.04
C LYS A 110 13.65 -0.95 -2.27
N GLY A 111 13.10 -2.15 -2.13
CA GLY A 111 12.39 -2.85 -3.20
C GLY A 111 11.15 -2.08 -3.68
N LEU A 112 10.36 -1.51 -2.76
CA LEU A 112 9.18 -0.73 -3.11
C LEU A 112 9.55 0.58 -3.83
N LEU A 113 10.64 1.24 -3.44
CA LEU A 113 11.14 2.42 -4.11
C LEU A 113 11.62 2.11 -5.53
N LEU A 114 12.37 1.02 -5.72
CA LEU A 114 12.77 0.56 -7.06
C LEU A 114 11.55 0.25 -7.93
N TYR A 115 10.54 -0.44 -7.38
CA TYR A 115 9.31 -0.75 -8.10
C TYR A 115 8.52 0.52 -8.50
N ARG A 116 8.52 1.56 -7.64
CA ARG A 116 7.92 2.87 -7.96
C ARG A 116 8.72 3.60 -9.05
N GLU A 117 10.04 3.49 -9.05
CA GLU A 117 10.89 4.06 -10.09
C GLU A 117 10.58 3.42 -11.45
N LEU A 118 10.47 2.09 -11.51
CA LEU A 118 10.05 1.37 -12.73
C LEU A 118 8.64 1.76 -13.20
N ALA A 119 7.76 2.15 -12.28
CA ALA A 119 6.41 2.59 -12.60
C ALA A 119 6.37 3.91 -13.37
N GLN A 120 7.35 4.79 -13.13
CA GLN A 120 7.41 6.14 -13.69
C GLN A 120 8.32 6.20 -14.91
N LYS A 121 9.32 5.33 -14.98
CA LYS A 121 10.32 5.35 -16.06
C LYS A 121 9.79 4.68 -17.33
N LYS A 122 9.69 5.47 -18.41
CA LYS A 122 9.35 4.98 -19.75
C LYS A 122 10.48 4.13 -20.31
N ILE A 123 10.12 3.12 -21.08
CA ILE A 123 11.09 2.25 -21.75
C ILE A 123 11.87 3.10 -22.73
N ASN A 124 13.19 3.12 -22.59
CA ASN A 124 14.08 3.74 -23.56
C ASN A 124 15.27 2.81 -23.81
N MET A 125 15.25 2.15 -24.96
CA MET A 125 16.30 1.19 -25.31
C MET A 125 17.68 1.84 -25.46
N ALA A 126 17.76 3.14 -25.74
CA ALA A 126 19.03 3.87 -25.77
C ALA A 126 19.67 3.99 -24.37
N ASN A 127 18.86 3.94 -23.31
CA ASN A 127 19.32 4.03 -21.92
C ASN A 127 19.43 2.67 -21.24
N TRP A 128 19.24 1.57 -21.98
CA TRP A 128 19.14 0.23 -21.41
C TRP A 128 20.30 -0.13 -20.46
N ASP A 129 21.54 0.21 -20.81
CA ASP A 129 22.70 -0.14 -19.98
C ASP A 129 22.71 0.56 -18.62
N THR A 130 22.07 1.72 -18.51
CA THR A 130 21.86 2.39 -17.22
C THR A 130 20.61 1.84 -16.53
N ASP A 131 19.55 1.60 -17.29
CA ASP A 131 18.23 1.25 -16.75
C ASP A 131 18.20 -0.19 -16.22
N LYS A 132 19.01 -1.10 -16.77
CA LYS A 132 19.14 -2.50 -16.33
C LYS A 132 19.61 -2.62 -14.88
N GLU A 133 20.34 -1.63 -14.35
CA GLU A 133 20.79 -1.62 -12.95
C GLU A 133 19.63 -1.63 -11.95
N LEU A 134 18.47 -1.10 -12.33
CA LEU A 134 17.27 -1.18 -11.49
C LEU A 134 16.80 -2.63 -11.31
N PHE A 135 16.91 -3.43 -12.36
CA PHE A 135 16.53 -4.85 -12.36
C PHE A 135 17.59 -5.72 -11.68
N VAL A 136 18.87 -5.42 -11.86
CA VAL A 136 19.97 -6.04 -11.08
C VAL A 136 19.71 -5.88 -9.59
N ARG A 137 19.33 -4.67 -9.14
CA ARG A 137 19.00 -4.39 -7.73
C ARG A 137 17.72 -5.08 -7.26
N MET A 138 16.86 -5.52 -8.16
CA MET A 138 15.70 -6.37 -7.88
C MET A 138 16.02 -7.86 -7.89
N GLY A 139 17.27 -8.25 -8.18
CA GLY A 139 17.72 -9.64 -8.17
C GLY A 139 17.69 -10.34 -9.53
N PHE A 140 17.52 -9.61 -10.63
CA PHE A 140 17.60 -10.20 -11.96
C PHE A 140 19.02 -10.70 -12.23
N THR A 141 19.13 -11.93 -12.74
CA THR A 141 20.39 -12.49 -13.22
C THR A 141 20.74 -11.93 -14.60
N ALA A 142 21.98 -12.14 -15.06
CA ALA A 142 22.38 -11.73 -16.41
C ALA A 142 21.47 -12.35 -17.49
N VAL A 143 21.05 -13.62 -17.30
CA VAL A 143 20.14 -14.31 -18.21
C VAL A 143 18.77 -13.65 -18.22
N ASP A 144 18.20 -13.36 -17.03
CA ASP A 144 16.90 -12.68 -16.94
C ASP A 144 16.93 -11.30 -17.63
N LEU A 145 18.06 -10.59 -17.53
CA LEU A 145 18.23 -9.28 -18.17
C LEU A 145 18.31 -9.38 -19.69
N ASP A 146 19.01 -10.38 -20.23
CA ASP A 146 19.13 -10.58 -21.67
C ASP A 146 17.79 -10.99 -22.29
N ASP A 147 17.05 -11.89 -21.62
CA ASP A 147 15.71 -12.29 -22.03
C ASP A 147 14.74 -11.11 -21.95
N PHE A 148 14.77 -10.35 -20.86
CA PHE A 148 13.91 -9.18 -20.70
C PHE A 148 14.26 -8.07 -21.69
N LYS A 149 15.54 -7.84 -22.02
CA LYS A 149 15.97 -6.90 -23.06
C LYS A 149 15.42 -7.30 -24.43
N SER A 150 15.47 -8.60 -24.74
CA SER A 150 14.92 -9.16 -25.98
C SER A 150 13.42 -8.92 -26.06
N PHE A 151 12.70 -9.17 -24.97
CA PHE A 151 11.27 -8.87 -24.86
C PHE A 151 10.97 -7.37 -25.06
N LEU A 152 11.73 -6.48 -24.43
CA LEU A 152 11.56 -5.03 -24.55
C LEU A 152 11.79 -4.51 -25.97
N THR A 153 12.66 -5.16 -26.75
CA THR A 153 12.93 -4.78 -28.15
C THR A 153 11.68 -4.94 -29.01
N ASN A 154 10.84 -5.94 -28.74
CA ASN A 154 9.55 -6.15 -29.43
C ASN A 154 8.48 -5.13 -29.01
N LEU A 155 8.69 -4.44 -27.88
CA LEU A 155 7.83 -3.36 -27.38
C LEU A 155 8.42 -1.97 -27.66
N ALA A 156 9.59 -1.90 -28.30
CA ALA A 156 10.29 -0.64 -28.55
C ALA A 156 9.41 0.27 -29.42
N GLY A 157 9.17 1.50 -28.93
CA GLY A 157 8.27 2.47 -29.57
C GLY A 157 6.85 2.51 -29.00
N GLN A 158 6.46 1.56 -28.15
CA GLN A 158 5.24 1.69 -27.35
C GLN A 158 5.48 2.64 -26.17
N ASP A 159 4.50 3.47 -25.84
CA ASP A 159 4.56 4.42 -24.71
C ASP A 159 4.36 3.72 -23.34
N LEU A 160 5.14 2.67 -23.09
CA LEU A 160 5.07 1.84 -21.89
C LEU A 160 6.15 2.22 -20.87
N THR A 161 5.84 2.01 -19.60
CA THR A 161 6.82 2.08 -18.52
C THR A 161 7.45 0.72 -18.28
N TYR A 162 8.64 0.71 -17.69
CA TYR A 162 9.33 -0.53 -17.35
C TYR A 162 8.48 -1.47 -16.48
N ARG A 163 7.70 -0.93 -15.53
CA ARG A 163 6.76 -1.75 -14.73
C ARG A 163 5.68 -2.43 -15.59
N ALA A 164 5.14 -1.70 -16.57
CA ALA A 164 4.10 -2.24 -17.44
C ALA A 164 4.66 -3.35 -18.33
N ALA A 165 5.86 -3.16 -18.89
CA ALA A 165 6.54 -4.21 -19.64
C ALA A 165 6.90 -5.41 -18.77
N LEU A 166 7.44 -5.20 -17.57
CA LEU A 166 7.77 -6.28 -16.64
C LEU A 166 6.51 -7.10 -16.29
N THR A 167 5.37 -6.44 -16.08
CA THR A 167 4.11 -7.14 -15.79
C THR A 167 3.68 -8.03 -16.96
N LYS A 168 3.78 -7.53 -18.20
CA LYS A 168 3.50 -8.31 -19.41
C LYS A 168 4.45 -9.50 -19.55
N TYR A 169 5.75 -9.26 -19.40
CA TYR A 169 6.79 -10.29 -19.47
C TYR A 169 6.53 -11.45 -18.49
N MET A 170 6.26 -11.13 -17.22
CA MET A 170 5.98 -12.16 -16.21
C MET A 170 4.68 -12.92 -16.50
N SER A 171 3.67 -12.27 -17.09
CA SER A 171 2.43 -12.94 -17.48
C SER A 171 2.63 -13.91 -18.65
N GLU A 172 3.51 -13.59 -19.59
CA GLU A 172 3.86 -14.48 -20.71
C GLU A 172 4.65 -15.70 -20.22
N ILE A 173 5.59 -15.50 -19.29
CA ILE A 173 6.33 -16.61 -18.67
C ILE A 173 5.39 -17.58 -17.95
N GLU A 174 4.46 -17.06 -17.14
CA GLU A 174 3.56 -17.94 -16.39
C GLU A 174 2.59 -18.69 -17.31
N ALA A 175 2.12 -18.06 -18.40
CA ALA A 175 1.31 -18.74 -19.41
C ALA A 175 2.06 -19.91 -20.06
N MET A 176 3.33 -19.72 -20.43
CA MET A 176 4.18 -20.79 -20.98
C MET A 176 4.47 -21.92 -19.99
N ARG A 177 4.32 -21.69 -18.68
CA ARG A 177 4.54 -22.69 -17.64
C ARG A 177 3.31 -23.58 -17.40
N ILE A 178 2.11 -23.09 -17.70
CA ILE A 178 0.85 -23.82 -17.51
C ILE A 178 0.59 -24.82 -18.67
N ASP A 179 1.19 -24.57 -19.84
CA ASP A 179 1.09 -25.46 -21.02
C ASP A 179 2.09 -26.64 -21.01
N LYS A 180 2.74 -26.92 -19.86
CA LYS A 180 3.63 -28.07 -19.64
C LYS A 180 3.10 -28.97 -18.52
#